data_AF-A0A2P5I5R9-F1
#
_entry.id   AF-A0A2P5I5R9-F1
#
_cell.length_a   1.000
_cell.length_b   1.000
_cell.length_c   1.000
_cell.angle_alpha   90.00
_cell.angle_beta   90.00
_cell.angle_gamma   90.00
#
_symmetry.space_group_name_H-M   'P 1'
#
loop_
_entity.id
_entity.type
_entity.pdbx_description
1 polymer ?
#
loop_
_entity_poly.entity_id
_entity_poly.type
_entity_poly.pdbx_seq_one_letter_code
_entity_poly.pdbx_strand_id
1 'polypeptide(L)'
;MAEGIARFVQTSQMVAYTEQVSSFKETVRALQANDQKVESLKAIVESLQASAEKSDADIAALQDQRHQEITCLQNTVKSLRDTNEKTEAKVAKLEDQRHQDIGSFKATVESLQASSKADSKQLQEEIAELRAQLRRTERSPVYSGQLKEPSGRHSFHSHVAKNEKEHHVFPRHEMKTNIQLHPFHDDSDNHTWGPNKPLEQQYPRGIKRAHVDDAADTSHGHLLAEETGNSHGFVQPQSQKTRHAKRADHKGVHDESPKREETKNSDMEDDSRARHWKFVAYYNSKRKEYKQTAVGRDKGALVRHFIEGIEDPDYCHWFQDALKKQFPERVHHAAHPTGKRYISVPRDLTWEDAKTVVRDVPIP
;
A
#
# COMPACT_ATOMS: atom_id res chain seq x y z
N MET A 1 -66.34 -94.07 -27.89
CA MET A 1 -65.92 -92.84 -28.61
C MET A 1 -66.36 -91.57 -27.89
N ALA A 2 -67.62 -91.41 -27.48
CA ALA A 2 -68.12 -90.19 -26.79
C ALA A 2 -67.37 -89.83 -25.48
N GLU A 3 -67.07 -90.80 -24.62
CA GLU A 3 -66.32 -90.52 -23.37
C GLU A 3 -64.90 -89.99 -23.62
N GLY A 4 -64.23 -90.46 -24.67
CA GLY A 4 -62.87 -90.02 -25.02
C GLY A 4 -62.84 -88.55 -25.44
N ILE A 5 -63.86 -88.10 -26.19
CA ILE A 5 -64.00 -86.71 -26.62
C ILE A 5 -64.30 -85.80 -25.42
N ALA A 6 -65.19 -86.21 -24.52
CA ALA A 6 -65.51 -85.43 -23.32
C ALA A 6 -64.29 -85.24 -22.41
N ARG A 7 -63.51 -86.31 -22.18
CA ARG A 7 -62.25 -86.22 -21.41
C ARG A 7 -61.23 -85.32 -22.08
N PHE A 8 -61.07 -85.41 -23.41
CA PHE A 8 -60.15 -84.55 -24.16
C PHE A 8 -60.51 -83.06 -24.07
N VAL A 9 -61.81 -82.72 -24.19
CA VAL A 9 -62.29 -81.34 -24.02
C VAL A 9 -62.03 -80.84 -22.61
N GLN A 10 -62.31 -81.67 -21.59
CA GLN A 10 -62.08 -81.31 -20.19
C GLN A 10 -60.60 -81.11 -19.88
N THR A 11 -59.71 -81.97 -20.38
CA THR A 11 -58.26 -81.80 -20.22
C THR A 11 -57.76 -80.57 -20.95
N SER A 12 -58.26 -80.27 -22.15
CA SER A 12 -57.85 -79.09 -22.91
C SER A 12 -58.25 -77.78 -22.21
N GLN A 13 -59.45 -77.73 -21.63
CA GLN A 13 -59.91 -76.60 -20.82
C GLN A 13 -59.06 -76.43 -19.54
N MET A 14 -58.74 -77.54 -18.87
CA MET A 14 -57.85 -77.53 -17.70
C MET A 14 -56.46 -76.98 -18.05
N VAL A 15 -55.86 -77.42 -19.16
CA VAL A 15 -54.55 -76.93 -19.60
C VAL A 15 -54.60 -75.43 -19.90
N ALA A 16 -55.58 -74.96 -20.68
CA ALA A 16 -55.75 -73.54 -20.97
C ALA A 16 -55.93 -72.70 -19.69
N TYR A 17 -56.69 -73.20 -18.71
CA TYR A 17 -56.84 -72.54 -17.43
C TYR A 17 -55.52 -72.49 -16.64
N THR A 18 -54.75 -73.59 -16.63
CA THR A 18 -53.44 -73.61 -15.94
C THR A 18 -52.43 -72.64 -16.56
N GLU A 19 -52.43 -72.48 -17.87
CA GLU A 19 -51.60 -71.50 -18.58
C GLU A 19 -52.02 -70.07 -18.23
N GLN A 20 -53.33 -69.77 -18.24
CA GLN A 20 -53.85 -68.46 -17.83
C GLN A 20 -53.48 -68.12 -16.38
N VAL A 21 -53.65 -69.06 -15.45
CA VAL A 21 -53.28 -68.87 -14.04
C VAL A 21 -51.77 -68.64 -13.90
N SER A 22 -50.95 -69.33 -14.70
CA SER A 22 -49.49 -69.15 -14.68
C SER A 22 -49.09 -67.77 -15.20
N SER A 23 -49.65 -67.34 -16.33
CA SER A 23 -49.46 -66.00 -16.89
C SER A 23 -49.90 -64.91 -15.89
N PHE A 24 -51.06 -65.08 -15.26
CA PHE A 24 -51.54 -64.14 -14.23
C PHE A 24 -50.61 -64.06 -13.02
N LYS A 25 -50.03 -65.19 -12.56
CA LYS A 25 -49.05 -65.17 -11.47
C LYS A 25 -47.78 -64.39 -11.84
N GLU A 26 -47.33 -64.47 -13.08
CA GLU A 26 -46.18 -63.71 -13.56
C GLU A 26 -46.48 -62.21 -13.62
N THR A 27 -47.66 -61.80 -14.10
CA THR A 27 -48.05 -60.39 -14.12
C THR A 27 -48.18 -59.82 -12.71
N VAL A 28 -48.74 -60.58 -11.75
CA VAL A 28 -48.80 -60.16 -10.34
C VAL A 28 -47.41 -59.98 -9.75
N ARG A 29 -46.46 -60.89 -10.01
CA ARG A 29 -45.07 -60.72 -9.56
C ARG A 29 -44.40 -59.49 -10.17
N ALA A 30 -44.64 -59.23 -11.46
CA ALA A 30 -44.11 -58.05 -12.13
C ALA A 30 -44.67 -56.75 -11.54
N LEU A 31 -45.97 -56.73 -11.20
CA LEU A 31 -46.59 -55.59 -10.52
C LEU A 31 -45.99 -55.36 -9.13
N GLN A 32 -45.82 -56.42 -8.32
CA GLN A 32 -45.18 -56.32 -7.01
C GLN A 32 -43.73 -55.79 -7.08
N ALA A 33 -42.97 -56.20 -8.10
CA ALA A 33 -41.62 -55.68 -8.33
C ALA A 33 -41.63 -54.19 -8.72
N ASN A 34 -42.66 -53.73 -9.45
CA ASN A 34 -42.83 -52.31 -9.77
C ASN A 34 -43.22 -51.49 -8.54
N ASP A 35 -44.08 -52.00 -7.66
CA ASP A 35 -44.42 -51.33 -6.40
C ASP A 35 -43.17 -51.07 -5.54
N GLN A 36 -42.27 -52.07 -5.45
CA GLN A 36 -40.99 -51.90 -4.76
C GLN A 36 -40.10 -50.82 -5.41
N LYS A 37 -40.09 -50.75 -6.74
CA LYS A 37 -39.36 -49.69 -7.46
C LYS A 37 -39.96 -48.31 -7.18
N VAL A 38 -41.29 -48.19 -7.15
CA VAL A 38 -41.97 -46.93 -6.84
C VAL A 38 -41.61 -46.45 -5.43
N GLU A 39 -41.59 -47.33 -4.43
CA GLU A 39 -41.15 -46.98 -3.08
C GLU A 39 -39.66 -46.56 -3.03
N SER A 40 -38.79 -47.24 -3.78
CA SER A 40 -37.38 -46.83 -3.88
C SER A 40 -37.21 -45.46 -4.53
N LEU A 41 -37.97 -45.15 -5.58
CA LEU A 41 -37.95 -43.86 -6.25
C LEU A 41 -38.48 -42.76 -5.33
N LYS A 42 -39.52 -43.05 -4.55
CA LYS A 42 -40.07 -42.12 -3.57
C LYS A 42 -39.02 -41.72 -2.53
N ALA A 43 -38.29 -42.69 -1.98
CA ALA A 43 -37.19 -42.41 -1.04
C ALA A 43 -36.07 -41.55 -1.66
N ILE A 44 -35.74 -41.80 -2.93
CA ILE A 44 -34.75 -40.97 -3.67
C ILE A 44 -35.27 -39.55 -3.83
N VAL A 45 -36.53 -39.36 -4.20
CA VAL A 45 -37.14 -38.03 -4.36
C VAL A 45 -37.13 -37.26 -3.05
N GLU A 46 -37.49 -37.90 -1.93
CA GLU A 46 -37.43 -37.27 -0.60
C GLU A 46 -36.00 -36.86 -0.23
N SER A 47 -35.00 -37.70 -0.52
CA SER A 47 -33.60 -37.37 -0.29
C SER A 47 -33.11 -36.22 -1.17
N LEU A 48 -33.52 -36.17 -2.44
CA LEU A 48 -33.16 -35.08 -3.36
C LEU A 48 -33.82 -33.77 -2.94
N GLN A 49 -35.07 -33.82 -2.49
CA GLN A 49 -35.77 -32.65 -1.99
C GLN A 49 -35.07 -32.06 -0.76
N ALA A 50 -34.73 -32.90 0.24
CA ALA A 50 -33.99 -32.46 1.41
C ALA A 50 -32.61 -31.87 1.05
N SER A 51 -31.93 -32.46 0.06
CA SER A 51 -30.66 -31.92 -0.45
C SER A 51 -30.83 -30.57 -1.15
N ALA A 52 -31.93 -30.37 -1.88
CA ALA A 52 -32.23 -29.11 -2.56
C ALA A 52 -32.52 -28.01 -1.53
N GLU A 53 -33.36 -28.29 -0.53
CA GLU A 53 -33.68 -27.36 0.57
C GLU A 53 -32.42 -26.93 1.33
N LYS A 54 -31.50 -27.88 1.59
CA LYS A 54 -30.20 -27.57 2.19
C LYS A 54 -29.35 -26.65 1.30
N SER A 55 -29.30 -26.95 0.00
CA SER A 55 -28.52 -26.15 -0.95
C SER A 55 -29.07 -24.72 -1.07
N ASP A 56 -30.39 -24.56 -1.06
CA ASP A 56 -31.04 -23.24 -1.06
C ASP A 56 -30.71 -22.43 0.20
N ALA A 57 -30.67 -23.09 1.37
CA ALA A 57 -30.26 -22.45 2.62
C ALA A 57 -28.78 -22.02 2.58
N ASP A 58 -27.89 -22.87 2.06
CA ASP A 58 -26.45 -22.54 1.91
C ASP A 58 -26.25 -21.37 0.93
N ILE A 59 -27.00 -21.33 -0.18
CA ILE A 59 -26.98 -20.23 -1.15
C ILE A 59 -27.43 -18.93 -0.48
N ALA A 60 -28.51 -18.94 0.30
CA ALA A 60 -28.99 -17.77 1.02
C ALA A 60 -27.94 -17.26 2.03
N ALA A 61 -27.31 -18.16 2.79
CA ALA A 61 -26.26 -17.80 3.74
C ALA A 61 -25.04 -17.16 3.06
N LEU A 62 -24.59 -17.72 1.93
CA LEU A 62 -23.48 -17.16 1.15
C LEU A 62 -23.84 -15.79 0.53
N GLN A 63 -25.09 -15.61 0.11
CA GLN A 63 -25.57 -14.32 -0.39
C GLN A 63 -25.56 -13.27 0.72
N ASP A 64 -26.04 -13.60 1.92
CA ASP A 64 -26.04 -12.69 3.06
C ASP A 64 -24.61 -12.32 3.49
N GLN A 65 -23.71 -13.29 3.57
CA GLN A 65 -22.29 -13.05 3.85
C GLN A 65 -21.67 -12.09 2.83
N ARG A 66 -21.92 -12.32 1.53
CA ARG A 66 -21.42 -11.44 0.47
C ARG A 66 -21.97 -10.01 0.60
N HIS A 67 -23.24 -9.84 0.94
CA HIS A 67 -23.82 -8.50 1.13
C HIS A 67 -23.21 -7.78 2.33
N GLN A 68 -22.94 -8.48 3.43
CA GLN A 68 -22.26 -7.91 4.60
C GLN A 68 -20.83 -7.46 4.25
N GLU A 69 -20.08 -8.28 3.54
CA GLU A 69 -18.71 -7.95 3.10
C GLU A 69 -18.69 -6.74 2.16
N ILE A 70 -19.59 -6.70 1.16
CA ILE A 70 -19.74 -5.56 0.26
C ILE A 70 -20.03 -4.28 1.06
N THR A 71 -20.92 -4.35 2.04
CA THR A 71 -21.28 -3.20 2.89
C THR A 71 -20.08 -2.74 3.73
N CYS A 72 -19.32 -3.68 4.30
CA CYS A 72 -18.11 -3.36 5.06
C CYS A 72 -17.04 -2.67 4.19
N LEU A 73 -16.80 -3.19 2.99
CA LEU A 73 -15.85 -2.61 2.03
C LEU A 73 -16.29 -1.22 1.56
N GLN A 74 -17.58 -1.02 1.28
CA GLN A 74 -18.12 0.29 0.92
C GLN A 74 -17.89 1.34 2.02
N ASN A 75 -18.11 0.98 3.28
CA ASN A 75 -17.85 1.86 4.42
C ASN A 75 -16.36 2.18 4.56
N THR A 76 -15.49 1.19 4.35
CA THR A 76 -14.03 1.37 4.37
C THR A 76 -13.57 2.32 3.27
N VAL A 77 -14.03 2.11 2.03
CA VAL A 77 -13.72 2.98 0.89
C VAL A 77 -14.19 4.41 1.14
N LYS A 78 -15.38 4.58 1.72
CA LYS A 78 -15.90 5.91 2.09
C LYS A 78 -14.99 6.58 3.13
N SER A 79 -14.64 5.88 4.20
CA SER A 79 -13.74 6.41 5.24
C SER A 79 -12.38 6.80 4.66
N LEU A 80 -11.80 5.96 3.78
CA LEU A 80 -10.52 6.27 3.14
C LEU A 80 -10.62 7.51 2.24
N ARG A 81 -11.71 7.67 1.47
CA ARG A 81 -11.95 8.86 0.67
C ARG A 81 -11.99 10.13 1.53
N ASP A 82 -12.76 10.11 2.62
CA ASP A 82 -12.87 11.26 3.53
C ASP A 82 -11.51 11.62 4.15
N THR A 83 -10.69 10.61 4.51
CA THR A 83 -9.34 10.86 5.01
C THR A 83 -8.41 11.43 3.94
N ASN A 84 -8.53 10.95 2.70
CA ASN A 84 -7.71 11.43 1.58
C ASN A 84 -8.03 12.89 1.25
N GLU A 85 -9.31 13.26 1.18
CA GLU A 85 -9.75 14.65 0.98
C GLU A 85 -9.21 15.57 2.09
N LYS A 86 -9.25 15.11 3.36
CA LYS A 86 -8.67 15.86 4.49
C LYS A 86 -7.16 16.01 4.37
N THR A 87 -6.44 15.00 3.91
CA THR A 87 -4.98 15.09 3.71
C THR A 87 -4.63 16.00 2.54
N GLU A 88 -5.35 15.94 1.44
CA GLU A 88 -5.16 16.82 0.28
C GLU A 88 -5.37 18.28 0.67
N ALA A 89 -6.43 18.59 1.42
CA ALA A 89 -6.69 19.94 1.94
C ALA A 89 -5.57 20.44 2.87
N LYS A 90 -4.99 19.56 3.69
CA LYS A 90 -3.83 19.90 4.54
C LYS A 90 -2.57 20.17 3.71
N VAL A 91 -2.32 19.37 2.68
CA VAL A 91 -1.18 19.56 1.78
C VAL A 91 -1.30 20.90 1.06
N ALA A 92 -2.45 21.22 0.47
CA ALA A 92 -2.69 22.51 -0.18
C ALA A 92 -2.42 23.69 0.77
N LYS A 93 -2.91 23.61 2.02
CA LYS A 93 -2.66 24.65 3.03
C LYS A 93 -1.17 24.80 3.37
N LEU A 94 -0.43 23.69 3.47
CA LEU A 94 1.01 23.73 3.73
C LEU A 94 1.80 24.29 2.55
N GLU A 95 1.37 24.00 1.32
CA GLU A 95 1.96 24.57 0.11
C GLU A 95 1.75 26.08 0.03
N ASP A 96 0.53 26.55 0.31
CA ASP A 96 0.22 27.99 0.38
C ASP A 96 1.06 28.69 1.45
N GLN A 97 1.16 28.10 2.66
CA GLN A 97 1.99 28.64 3.74
C GLN A 97 3.47 28.71 3.31
N ARG A 98 4.00 27.65 2.70
CA ARG A 98 5.37 27.63 2.19
C ARG A 98 5.60 28.74 1.16
N HIS A 99 4.65 28.98 0.26
CA HIS A 99 4.76 30.06 -0.72
C HIS A 99 4.76 31.45 -0.07
N GLN A 100 3.94 31.66 0.96
CA GLN A 100 3.92 32.89 1.74
C GLN A 100 5.26 33.12 2.47
N ASP A 101 5.79 32.08 3.12
CA ASP A 101 7.06 32.15 3.86
C ASP A 101 8.25 32.42 2.93
N ILE A 102 8.29 31.77 1.77
CA ILE A 102 9.32 32.04 0.74
C ILE A 102 9.21 33.50 0.27
N GLY A 103 8.00 34.01 0.06
CA GLY A 103 7.77 35.40 -0.35
C GLY A 103 8.27 36.40 0.69
N SER A 104 7.94 36.19 1.96
CA SER A 104 8.36 37.07 3.06
C SER A 104 9.88 37.03 3.29
N PHE A 105 10.48 35.84 3.21
CA PHE A 105 11.93 35.68 3.32
C PHE A 105 12.65 36.39 2.18
N LYS A 106 12.17 36.22 0.94
CA LYS A 106 12.73 36.89 -0.23
C LYS A 106 12.70 38.42 -0.09
N ALA A 107 11.57 38.99 0.34
CA ALA A 107 11.45 40.43 0.56
C ALA A 107 12.42 40.93 1.66
N THR A 108 12.60 40.15 2.73
CA THR A 108 13.54 40.48 3.81
C THR A 108 14.99 40.47 3.31
N VAL A 109 15.36 39.45 2.51
CA VAL A 109 16.70 39.36 1.91
C VAL A 109 16.95 40.53 0.96
N GLU A 110 15.98 40.89 0.11
CA GLU A 110 16.08 42.03 -0.80
C GLU A 110 16.26 43.35 -0.04
N SER A 111 15.51 43.55 1.05
CA SER A 111 15.64 44.72 1.93
C SER A 111 17.01 44.81 2.59
N LEU A 112 17.50 43.71 3.18
CA LEU A 112 18.83 43.65 3.80
C LEU A 112 19.94 43.90 2.77
N GLN A 113 19.80 43.35 1.56
CA GLN A 113 20.76 43.58 0.49
C GLN A 113 20.79 45.06 0.05
N ALA A 114 19.62 45.70 -0.03
CA ALA A 114 19.53 47.13 -0.33
C ALA A 114 20.17 47.99 0.76
N SER A 115 19.89 47.71 2.03
CA SER A 115 20.52 48.38 3.18
C SER A 115 22.03 48.22 3.15
N SER A 116 22.52 46.98 3.01
CA SER A 116 23.96 46.68 2.97
C SER A 116 24.69 47.41 1.84
N LYS A 117 24.05 47.58 0.67
CA LYS A 117 24.61 48.38 -0.43
C LYS A 117 24.66 49.87 -0.09
N ALA A 118 23.62 50.41 0.54
CA ALA A 118 23.59 51.80 0.97
C ALA A 118 24.67 52.09 2.02
N ASP A 119 24.78 51.24 3.04
CA ASP A 119 25.78 51.34 4.10
C ASP A 119 27.20 51.24 3.53
N SER A 120 27.43 50.30 2.61
CA SER A 120 28.74 50.16 1.94
C SER A 120 29.12 51.41 1.16
N LYS A 121 28.16 52.05 0.48
CA LYS A 121 28.39 53.30 -0.24
C LYS A 121 28.74 54.45 0.72
N GLN A 122 28.00 54.57 1.83
CA GLN A 122 28.26 55.58 2.85
C GLN A 122 29.66 55.42 3.45
N LEU A 123 30.07 54.19 3.80
CA LEU A 123 31.41 53.92 4.30
C LEU A 123 32.50 54.24 3.26
N GLN A 124 32.26 53.98 1.97
CA GLN A 124 33.19 54.37 0.90
C GLN A 124 33.35 55.88 0.79
N GLU A 125 32.26 56.64 0.92
CA GLU A 125 32.27 58.11 0.94
C GLU A 125 33.02 58.66 2.16
N GLU A 126 32.78 58.10 3.35
CA GLU A 126 33.49 58.47 4.59
C GLU A 126 35.01 58.18 4.49
N ILE A 127 35.39 57.01 3.98
CA ILE A 127 36.80 56.67 3.72
C ILE A 127 37.43 57.67 2.73
N ALA A 128 36.71 58.07 1.69
CA ALA A 128 37.21 59.04 0.72
C ALA A 128 37.44 60.41 1.34
N GLU A 129 36.53 60.88 2.19
CA GLU A 129 36.67 62.15 2.92
C GLU A 129 37.82 62.10 3.92
N LEU A 130 37.94 61.02 4.72
CA LEU A 130 39.07 60.84 5.65
C LEU A 130 40.42 60.85 4.92
N ARG A 131 40.51 60.20 3.76
CA ARG A 131 41.72 60.24 2.91
C ARG A 131 42.00 61.65 2.39
N ALA A 132 40.98 62.43 2.05
CA ALA A 132 41.15 63.82 1.62
C ALA A 132 41.64 64.71 2.78
N GLN A 133 41.09 64.54 3.97
CA GLN A 133 41.52 65.25 5.18
C GLN A 133 42.99 64.95 5.52
N LEU A 134 43.40 63.68 5.48
CA LEU A 134 44.79 63.27 5.72
C LEU A 134 45.77 63.99 4.78
N ARG A 135 45.44 64.06 3.49
CA ARG A 135 46.25 64.80 2.49
C ARG A 135 46.31 66.30 2.77
N ARG A 136 45.25 66.90 3.31
CA ARG A 136 45.24 68.32 3.71
C ARG A 136 46.19 68.55 4.89
N THR A 137 46.17 67.67 5.89
CA THR A 137 47.06 67.77 7.05
C THR A 137 48.53 67.55 6.71
N GLU A 138 48.84 66.62 5.79
CA GLU A 138 50.21 66.39 5.30
C GLU A 138 50.77 67.57 4.49
N ARG A 139 49.91 68.38 3.86
CA ARG A 139 50.29 69.59 3.12
C ARG A 139 50.37 70.85 3.98
N SER A 140 50.08 70.77 5.27
CA SER A 140 50.32 71.88 6.19
C SER A 140 51.84 72.12 6.23
N PRO A 141 52.34 73.32 5.88
CA PRO A 141 53.76 73.60 5.89
C PRO A 141 54.25 73.44 7.32
N VAL A 142 55.06 72.41 7.55
CA VAL A 142 55.96 72.38 8.70
C VAL A 142 56.74 73.67 8.63
N TYR A 143 56.48 74.52 9.61
CA TYR A 143 57.21 75.74 9.88
C TYR A 143 58.70 75.44 9.71
N SER A 144 59.32 76.06 8.70
CA SER A 144 60.76 76.13 8.51
C SER A 144 61.37 77.01 9.61
N GLY A 145 61.27 76.54 10.85
CA GLY A 145 62.11 77.01 11.94
C GLY A 145 63.47 76.36 11.79
N GLN A 146 64.47 77.16 11.45
CA GLN A 146 65.89 76.79 11.50
C GLN A 146 66.21 76.14 12.85
N LEU A 147 66.34 74.82 12.88
CA LEU A 147 66.95 74.09 13.99
C LEU A 147 68.33 73.62 13.54
N LYS A 148 69.31 74.38 14.03
CA LYS A 148 70.74 74.11 14.02
C LYS A 148 70.99 72.70 14.55
N GLU A 149 71.70 71.87 13.78
CA GLU A 149 72.11 70.52 14.19
C GLU A 149 72.90 70.57 15.51
N PRO A 150 72.60 69.67 16.47
CA PRO A 150 73.59 69.15 17.38
C PRO A 150 74.04 67.77 16.90
N SER A 151 75.32 67.66 16.55
CA SER A 151 76.01 66.39 16.41
C SER A 151 75.87 65.59 17.72
N GLY A 152 75.09 64.51 17.69
CA GLY A 152 74.88 63.65 18.84
C GLY A 152 74.48 62.26 18.40
N ARG A 153 75.47 61.39 18.18
CA ARG A 153 75.28 59.94 18.08
C ARG A 153 74.65 59.44 19.39
N HIS A 154 73.34 59.16 19.38
CA HIS A 154 72.74 58.25 20.33
C HIS A 154 72.03 57.13 19.59
N SER A 155 72.63 55.93 19.70
CA SER A 155 72.03 54.66 19.33
C SER A 155 70.81 54.44 20.24
N PHE A 156 69.62 54.53 19.67
CA PHE A 156 68.40 54.03 20.30
C PHE A 156 68.08 52.67 19.68
N HIS A 157 68.31 51.61 20.47
CA HIS A 157 67.67 50.31 20.26
C HIS A 157 66.16 50.49 20.44
N SER A 158 65.38 50.38 19.36
CA SER A 158 63.94 50.21 19.47
C SER A 158 63.64 48.72 19.68
N HIS A 159 63.14 48.40 20.87
CA HIS A 159 62.48 47.13 21.11
C HIS A 159 61.24 47.03 20.22
N VAL A 160 61.28 46.10 19.28
CA VAL A 160 60.11 45.59 18.56
C VAL A 160 59.27 44.81 19.58
N ALA A 161 58.36 45.51 20.26
CA ALA A 161 57.27 44.88 20.98
C ALA A 161 56.29 44.30 19.95
N LYS A 162 56.27 42.97 19.86
CA LYS A 162 55.25 42.21 19.14
C LYS A 162 53.93 42.45 19.87
N ASN A 163 53.12 43.41 19.41
CA ASN A 163 51.72 43.45 19.80
C ASN A 163 51.01 42.28 19.14
N GLU A 164 50.58 41.39 20.02
CA GLU A 164 49.79 40.21 19.72
C GLU A 164 48.47 40.60 19.05
N LYS A 165 48.00 39.67 18.23
CA LYS A 165 46.72 39.72 17.54
C LYS A 165 45.57 39.85 18.54
N GLU A 166 45.11 41.07 18.80
CA GLU A 166 43.76 41.26 19.32
C GLU A 166 42.78 41.06 18.16
N HIS A 167 42.30 39.81 18.05
CA HIS A 167 41.09 39.51 17.31
C HIS A 167 39.94 40.26 17.97
N HIS A 168 39.49 41.37 17.37
CA HIS A 168 38.18 41.94 17.66
C HIS A 168 37.12 40.89 17.30
N VAL A 169 36.69 40.16 18.32
CA VAL A 169 35.45 39.39 18.32
C VAL A 169 34.32 40.40 18.25
N PHE A 170 33.66 40.46 17.10
CA PHE A 170 32.40 41.19 16.95
C PHE A 170 31.41 40.73 18.02
N PRO A 171 30.68 41.63 18.71
CA PRO A 171 29.59 41.23 19.58
C PRO A 171 28.51 40.55 18.72
N ARG A 172 28.38 39.24 18.89
CA ARG A 172 27.20 38.51 18.44
C ARG A 172 26.03 39.06 19.26
N HIS A 173 25.23 39.95 18.67
CA HIS A 173 23.90 40.22 19.19
C HIS A 173 23.11 38.92 19.10
N GLU A 174 22.96 38.25 20.24
CA GLU A 174 22.01 37.17 20.42
C GLU A 174 20.60 37.73 20.23
N MET A 175 20.07 37.60 19.02
CA MET A 175 18.63 37.66 18.82
C MET A 175 18.04 36.43 19.52
N LYS A 176 17.55 36.65 20.74
CA LYS A 176 16.67 35.70 21.44
C LYS A 176 15.35 35.62 20.67
N THR A 177 15.30 34.75 19.66
CA THR A 177 14.03 34.29 19.11
C THR A 177 13.36 33.41 20.17
N ASN A 178 12.33 33.96 20.80
CA ASN A 178 11.46 33.24 21.71
C ASN A 178 10.59 32.28 20.89
N ILE A 179 11.16 31.14 20.47
CA ILE A 179 10.41 30.03 19.88
C ILE A 179 10.11 29.06 21.01
N GLN A 180 8.85 29.06 21.42
CA GLN A 180 8.28 28.08 22.34
C GLN A 180 8.23 26.73 21.61
N LEU A 181 9.30 25.93 21.72
CA LEU A 181 9.34 24.56 21.24
C LEU A 181 8.61 23.66 22.23
N HIS A 182 7.53 23.04 21.76
CA HIS A 182 6.94 21.87 22.41
C HIS A 182 7.94 20.69 22.36
N PRO A 183 7.98 19.81 23.37
CA PRO A 183 8.90 18.68 23.38
C PRO A 183 8.46 17.65 22.35
N PHE A 184 9.24 17.52 21.28
CA PHE A 184 9.21 16.35 20.41
C PHE A 184 10.11 15.28 21.02
N HIS A 185 9.57 14.07 21.14
CA HIS A 185 10.32 12.88 21.53
C HIS A 185 11.42 12.59 20.51
N ASP A 186 12.59 12.26 21.05
CA ASP A 186 13.72 11.60 20.40
C ASP A 186 13.26 10.31 19.71
N ASP A 187 13.62 10.16 18.44
CA ASP A 187 13.94 8.87 17.82
C ASP A 187 14.98 9.13 16.70
N SER A 188 16.24 8.92 17.09
CA SER A 188 17.32 8.27 16.31
C SER A 188 17.09 7.99 14.81
N ASP A 189 17.86 8.64 13.93
CA ASP A 189 19.08 8.04 13.33
C ASP A 189 19.59 8.79 12.08
N ASN A 190 20.79 9.33 12.26
CA ASN A 190 21.92 9.56 11.36
C ASN A 190 21.80 9.14 9.87
N HIS A 191 21.63 10.13 8.97
CA HIS A 191 22.08 10.03 7.58
C HIS A 191 22.93 11.24 7.15
N THR A 192 24.18 10.95 6.85
CA THR A 192 25.21 11.80 6.25
C THR A 192 24.75 12.37 4.90
N TRP A 193 24.69 13.69 4.80
CA TRP A 193 24.47 14.43 3.55
C TRP A 193 25.81 14.68 2.83
N GLY A 194 25.96 14.17 1.61
CA GLY A 194 27.01 14.58 0.67
C GLY A 194 26.58 15.80 -0.15
N PRO A 195 27.54 16.59 -0.71
CA PRO A 195 27.27 17.95 -1.15
C PRO A 195 26.63 18.05 -2.55
N ASN A 196 25.68 18.98 -2.64
CA ASN A 196 25.03 19.46 -3.86
C ASN A 196 26.02 20.04 -4.89
N LYS A 197 25.80 19.70 -6.17
CA LYS A 197 26.22 20.51 -7.32
C LYS A 197 24.98 20.94 -8.12
N PRO A 198 24.95 22.16 -8.69
CA PRO A 198 23.74 22.76 -9.23
C PRO A 198 23.41 22.30 -10.66
N LEU A 199 22.11 22.37 -10.96
CA LEU A 199 21.45 22.14 -12.25
C LEU A 199 22.09 22.96 -13.39
N GLU A 200 22.20 22.33 -14.56
CA GLU A 200 22.13 23.03 -15.85
C GLU A 200 21.07 22.38 -16.74
N GLN A 201 20.26 23.25 -17.33
CA GLN A 201 19.05 23.00 -18.09
C GLN A 201 19.37 22.46 -19.49
N GLN A 202 18.58 21.50 -19.97
CA GLN A 202 18.23 21.39 -21.40
C GLN A 202 17.02 20.46 -21.59
N TYR A 203 15.85 21.05 -21.86
CA TYR A 203 14.67 20.34 -22.38
C TYR A 203 14.66 20.45 -23.91
N PRO A 204 14.46 19.36 -24.67
CA PRO A 204 13.94 19.44 -26.02
C PRO A 204 12.41 19.48 -26.01
N ARG A 205 11.90 20.44 -26.77
CA ARG A 205 10.49 20.67 -27.07
C ARG A 205 9.89 19.54 -27.90
N GLY A 206 8.62 19.23 -27.62
CA GLY A 206 7.63 18.95 -28.66
C GLY A 206 7.36 17.49 -28.99
N ILE A 207 6.29 16.93 -28.40
CA ILE A 207 5.51 15.86 -29.05
C ILE A 207 4.06 16.32 -29.09
N LYS A 208 3.60 16.57 -30.32
CA LYS A 208 2.22 16.94 -30.68
C LYS A 208 1.30 15.76 -30.32
N ARG A 209 0.27 15.99 -29.50
CA ARG A 209 -0.84 15.05 -29.34
C ARG A 209 -1.68 15.10 -30.61
N ALA A 210 -1.74 13.98 -31.32
CA ALA A 210 -2.71 13.78 -32.38
C ALA A 210 -4.09 13.57 -31.74
N HIS A 211 -5.06 14.36 -32.21
CA HIS A 211 -6.49 14.08 -32.13
C HIS A 211 -6.74 12.78 -32.90
N VAL A 212 -7.36 11.79 -32.26
CA VAL A 212 -8.00 10.68 -32.96
C VAL A 212 -9.45 10.71 -32.54
N ASP A 213 -10.28 11.15 -33.48
CA ASP A 213 -11.72 11.03 -33.44
C ASP A 213 -12.04 9.58 -33.82
N ASP A 214 -12.48 8.77 -32.84
CA ASP A 214 -13.03 7.45 -33.12
C ASP A 214 -14.56 7.54 -33.16
N ALA A 215 -15.06 7.26 -34.35
CA ALA A 215 -16.44 7.25 -34.76
C ALA A 215 -17.26 6.22 -33.97
N ALA A 216 -18.41 6.67 -33.48
CA ALA A 216 -19.50 5.81 -33.07
C ALA A 216 -20.13 5.19 -34.32
N ASP A 217 -19.96 3.88 -34.49
CA ASP A 217 -20.76 3.08 -35.41
C ASP A 217 -21.15 1.77 -34.73
N THR A 218 -22.34 1.75 -34.13
CA THR A 218 -23.05 0.50 -33.85
C THR A 218 -24.53 0.76 -34.04
N SER A 219 -24.97 0.37 -35.24
CA SER A 219 -26.34 0.35 -35.71
C SER A 219 -27.29 -0.31 -34.71
N HIS A 220 -28.26 0.46 -34.23
CA HIS A 220 -29.49 -0.04 -33.63
C HIS A 220 -30.36 -0.67 -34.73
N GLY A 221 -30.53 -1.99 -34.67
CA GLY A 221 -31.60 -2.70 -35.37
C GLY A 221 -32.93 -2.42 -34.67
N HIS A 222 -33.71 -1.52 -35.27
CA HIS A 222 -35.09 -1.22 -34.93
C HIS A 222 -36.00 -2.23 -35.65
N LEU A 223 -36.70 -3.08 -34.91
CA LEU A 223 -37.90 -3.77 -35.40
C LEU A 223 -39.10 -3.35 -34.57
N LEU A 224 -40.15 -2.99 -35.30
CA LEU A 224 -41.42 -2.44 -34.87
C LEU A 224 -42.37 -3.53 -34.37
N ALA A 225 -43.30 -3.07 -33.52
CA ALA A 225 -44.67 -3.53 -33.31
C ALA A 225 -44.87 -4.93 -32.69
N GLU A 226 -45.57 -5.00 -31.56
CA GLU A 226 -47.04 -4.94 -31.56
C GLU A 226 -47.59 -4.58 -30.18
N GLU A 227 -48.66 -3.78 -30.22
CA GLU A 227 -49.53 -3.43 -29.11
C GLU A 227 -50.28 -4.68 -28.62
N THR A 228 -50.38 -4.86 -27.31
CA THR A 228 -51.67 -5.20 -26.68
C THR A 228 -51.64 -4.71 -25.24
N GLY A 229 -52.67 -3.93 -24.90
CA GLY A 229 -52.79 -3.31 -23.59
C GLY A 229 -53.06 -4.32 -22.48
N ASN A 230 -52.66 -3.95 -21.27
CA ASN A 230 -53.42 -4.36 -20.10
C ASN A 230 -53.28 -3.31 -19.00
N SER A 231 -54.39 -2.61 -18.74
CA SER A 231 -54.58 -1.75 -17.60
C SER A 231 -54.76 -2.61 -16.35
N HIS A 232 -53.91 -2.43 -15.35
CA HIS A 232 -54.22 -2.83 -13.98
C HIS A 232 -53.62 -1.83 -13.00
N GLY A 233 -54.50 -1.08 -12.33
CA GLY A 233 -54.14 -0.19 -11.25
C GLY A 233 -53.61 -0.97 -10.06
N PHE A 234 -52.61 -0.42 -9.39
CA PHE A 234 -52.22 -0.91 -8.07
C PHE A 234 -51.87 0.24 -7.13
N VAL A 235 -52.90 0.58 -6.35
CA VAL A 235 -52.92 0.89 -4.92
C VAL A 235 -51.57 1.19 -4.25
N GLN A 236 -51.50 2.43 -3.75
CA GLN A 236 -50.55 2.99 -2.81
C GLN A 236 -50.69 2.33 -1.41
N PRO A 237 -49.63 1.77 -0.79
CA PRO A 237 -49.72 1.31 0.58
C PRO A 237 -49.47 2.45 1.58
N GLN A 238 -50.45 2.64 2.46
CA GLN A 238 -50.40 3.51 3.62
C GLN A 238 -49.36 3.03 4.63
N SER A 239 -48.52 3.95 5.12
CA SER A 239 -47.59 3.70 6.22
C SER A 239 -48.36 3.50 7.53
N GLN A 240 -48.33 2.28 8.08
CA GLN A 240 -48.78 2.03 9.44
C GLN A 240 -47.65 2.26 10.44
N LYS A 241 -47.88 3.22 11.34
CA LYS A 241 -47.09 3.45 12.56
C LYS A 241 -47.28 2.29 13.52
N THR A 242 -46.22 1.56 13.85
CA THR A 242 -46.21 0.64 14.99
C THR A 242 -45.47 1.29 16.16
N ARG A 243 -46.19 1.39 17.28
CA ARG A 243 -45.72 1.86 18.59
C ARG A 243 -44.92 0.72 19.23
N HIS A 244 -43.66 0.97 19.60
CA HIS A 244 -42.91 0.06 20.47
C HIS A 244 -43.41 0.18 21.91
N ALA A 245 -43.96 -0.92 22.42
CA ALA A 245 -44.36 -1.09 23.80
C ALA A 245 -43.16 -1.50 24.67
N LYS A 246 -43.01 -0.83 25.81
CA LYS A 246 -42.19 -1.24 26.96
C LYS A 246 -42.72 -2.56 27.54
N ARG A 247 -41.84 -3.54 27.66
CA ARG A 247 -41.83 -4.61 28.67
C ARG A 247 -40.36 -5.01 28.83
N ALA A 248 -39.85 -5.49 29.95
CA ALA A 248 -40.21 -5.62 31.35
C ALA A 248 -39.09 -6.52 31.90
N ASP A 249 -38.72 -6.32 33.16
CA ASP A 249 -37.60 -6.96 33.81
C ASP A 249 -37.61 -8.50 33.73
N HIS A 250 -36.47 -9.08 33.37
CA HIS A 250 -36.13 -10.45 33.76
C HIS A 250 -34.81 -10.46 34.52
N LYS A 251 -34.93 -10.57 35.85
CA LYS A 251 -33.88 -11.07 36.74
C LYS A 251 -33.70 -12.56 36.45
N GLY A 252 -32.54 -12.93 35.92
CA GLY A 252 -32.11 -14.31 35.70
C GLY A 252 -30.84 -14.61 36.48
N VAL A 253 -31.04 -15.33 37.59
CA VAL A 253 -30.16 -16.27 38.30
C VAL A 253 -28.72 -16.42 37.77
N HIS A 254 -27.76 -16.11 38.65
CA HIS A 254 -26.34 -16.48 38.52
C HIS A 254 -26.18 -17.99 38.56
N ASP A 255 -25.71 -18.57 37.45
CA ASP A 255 -25.15 -19.91 37.39
C ASP A 255 -23.63 -19.77 37.19
N GLU A 256 -22.86 -20.10 38.23
CA GLU A 256 -21.40 -20.02 38.23
C GLU A 256 -20.82 -21.20 37.46
N SER A 257 -20.63 -21.01 36.15
CA SER A 257 -19.75 -21.86 35.36
C SER A 257 -18.29 -21.34 35.43
N PRO A 258 -17.28 -22.22 35.57
CA PRO A 258 -15.89 -21.78 35.68
C PRO A 258 -15.44 -21.13 34.37
N LYS A 259 -14.98 -19.88 34.45
CA LYS A 259 -14.33 -19.17 33.36
C LYS A 259 -13.11 -19.98 32.89
N ARG A 260 -13.25 -20.62 31.74
CA ARG A 260 -12.13 -21.12 30.94
C ARG A 260 -11.33 -19.89 30.52
N GLU A 261 -10.13 -19.74 31.07
CA GLU A 261 -9.16 -18.73 30.66
C GLU A 261 -8.81 -18.99 29.19
N GLU A 262 -9.42 -18.20 28.29
CA GLU A 262 -8.92 -18.02 26.94
C GLU A 262 -7.59 -17.27 27.07
N THR A 263 -6.50 -18.04 27.04
CA THR A 263 -5.15 -17.53 26.85
C THR A 263 -5.14 -16.69 25.57
N LYS A 264 -4.95 -15.39 25.76
CA LYS A 264 -4.78 -14.38 24.72
C LYS A 264 -3.61 -14.77 23.81
N ASN A 265 -3.92 -15.28 22.62
CA ASN A 265 -2.95 -15.45 21.52
C ASN A 265 -2.77 -14.15 20.71
N SER A 266 -3.19 -12.98 21.23
CA SER A 266 -3.14 -11.70 20.50
C SER A 266 -1.72 -11.24 20.17
N ASP A 267 -0.75 -11.61 21.01
CA ASP A 267 0.60 -11.04 20.91
C ASP A 267 1.44 -11.72 19.82
N MET A 268 1.01 -12.88 19.30
CA MET A 268 1.74 -13.63 18.27
C MET A 268 1.34 -13.23 16.83
N GLU A 269 0.10 -12.76 16.64
CA GLU A 269 -0.36 -12.28 15.32
C GLU A 269 0.26 -10.93 14.93
N ASP A 270 0.50 -10.05 15.92
CA ASP A 270 1.13 -8.75 15.68
C ASP A 270 2.59 -8.87 15.26
N ASP A 271 3.32 -9.87 15.79
CA ASP A 271 4.72 -10.11 15.40
C ASP A 271 4.84 -10.61 13.96
N SER A 272 3.87 -11.42 13.50
CA SER A 272 3.86 -11.93 12.12
C SER A 272 3.59 -10.81 11.10
N ARG A 273 2.68 -9.87 11.40
CA ARG A 273 2.46 -8.68 10.56
C ARG A 273 3.67 -7.75 10.56
N ALA A 274 4.34 -7.57 11.70
CA ALA A 274 5.54 -6.74 11.79
C ALA A 274 6.69 -7.32 10.97
N ARG A 275 6.94 -8.63 11.06
CA ARG A 275 7.95 -9.35 10.26
C ARG A 275 7.67 -9.24 8.76
N HIS A 276 6.41 -9.46 8.36
CA HIS A 276 5.97 -9.28 6.99
C HIS A 276 6.22 -7.86 6.47
N TRP A 277 5.84 -6.84 7.25
CA TRP A 277 5.99 -5.45 6.85
C TRP A 277 7.47 -5.07 6.67
N LYS A 278 8.35 -5.55 7.56
CA LYS A 278 9.81 -5.36 7.44
C LYS A 278 10.35 -5.98 6.14
N PHE A 279 9.94 -7.20 5.82
CA PHE A 279 10.32 -7.84 4.56
C PHE A 279 9.84 -7.05 3.33
N VAL A 280 8.58 -6.62 3.31
CA VAL A 280 8.01 -5.84 2.20
C VAL A 280 8.69 -4.48 2.05
N ALA A 281 9.00 -3.80 3.16
CA ALA A 281 9.75 -2.55 3.14
C ALA A 281 11.16 -2.74 2.55
N TYR A 282 11.87 -3.79 2.99
CA TYR A 282 13.18 -4.15 2.47
C TYR A 282 13.15 -4.50 0.98
N TYR A 283 12.19 -5.33 0.55
CA TYR A 283 11.96 -5.68 -0.85
C TYR A 283 11.73 -4.44 -1.73
N ASN A 284 10.86 -3.52 -1.29
CA ASN A 284 10.58 -2.30 -2.03
C ASN A 284 11.78 -1.35 -2.11
N SER A 285 12.60 -1.30 -1.06
CA SER A 285 13.86 -0.55 -1.05
C SER A 285 14.83 -1.09 -2.10
N LYS A 286 15.07 -2.42 -2.10
CA LYS A 286 15.97 -3.07 -3.07
C LYS A 286 15.46 -3.02 -4.50
N ARG A 287 14.13 -3.05 -4.70
CA ARG A 287 13.52 -2.81 -6.02
C ARG A 287 13.83 -1.41 -6.56
N LYS A 288 13.82 -0.37 -5.71
CA LYS A 288 14.18 0.99 -6.13
C LYS A 288 15.66 1.08 -6.51
N GLU A 289 16.54 0.46 -5.71
CA GLU A 289 17.98 0.37 -5.99
C GLU A 289 18.25 -0.31 -7.35
N TYR A 290 17.56 -1.41 -7.65
CA TYR A 290 17.65 -2.09 -8.94
C TYR A 290 17.26 -1.17 -10.11
N LYS A 291 16.14 -0.44 -10.00
CA LYS A 291 15.70 0.49 -11.04
C LYS A 291 16.72 1.59 -11.31
N GLN A 292 17.43 2.05 -10.28
CA GLN A 292 18.46 3.08 -10.42
C GLN A 292 19.77 2.53 -11.01
N THR A 293 20.07 1.24 -10.80
CA THR A 293 21.32 0.59 -11.22
C THR A 293 21.20 -0.24 -12.50
N ALA A 294 20.02 -0.26 -13.15
CA ALA A 294 19.67 -1.14 -14.26
C ALA A 294 20.53 -0.99 -15.55
N VAL A 295 21.39 0.02 -15.65
CA VAL A 295 22.29 0.19 -16.80
C VAL A 295 23.62 -0.53 -16.54
N GLY A 296 23.68 -1.82 -16.90
CA GLY A 296 24.95 -2.55 -17.09
C GLY A 296 25.57 -3.30 -15.90
N ARG A 297 24.94 -3.34 -14.71
CA ARG A 297 25.46 -4.15 -13.58
C ARG A 297 25.02 -5.61 -13.64
N ASP A 298 25.84 -6.48 -13.04
CA ASP A 298 25.55 -7.91 -12.83
C ASP A 298 24.26 -8.08 -12.00
N LYS A 299 23.17 -8.43 -12.68
CA LYS A 299 21.84 -8.59 -12.09
C LYS A 299 21.81 -9.71 -11.03
N GLY A 300 22.64 -10.75 -11.20
CA GLY A 300 22.73 -11.86 -10.26
C GLY A 300 23.43 -11.49 -8.95
N ALA A 301 24.33 -10.50 -8.95
CA ALA A 301 24.93 -9.97 -7.72
C ALA A 301 23.88 -9.24 -6.85
N LEU A 302 22.98 -8.49 -7.50
CA LEU A 302 21.92 -7.75 -6.78
C LEU A 302 20.90 -8.69 -6.13
N VAL A 303 20.52 -9.78 -6.81
CA VAL A 303 19.62 -10.78 -6.21
C VAL A 303 20.31 -11.52 -5.05
N ARG A 304 21.60 -11.82 -5.15
CA ARG A 304 22.38 -12.37 -4.03
C ARG A 304 22.40 -11.44 -2.83
N HIS A 305 22.75 -10.16 -3.03
CA HIS A 305 22.74 -9.18 -1.96
C HIS A 305 21.34 -8.95 -1.38
N PHE A 306 20.30 -9.06 -2.20
CA PHE A 306 18.93 -9.01 -1.69
C PHE A 306 18.69 -10.16 -0.70
N ILE A 307 18.96 -11.41 -1.09
CA ILE A 307 18.76 -12.60 -0.25
C ILE A 307 19.62 -12.52 1.02
N GLU A 308 20.88 -12.10 0.89
CA GLU A 308 21.81 -11.95 2.02
C GLU A 308 21.36 -10.89 3.04
N GLY A 309 20.64 -9.85 2.59
CA GLY A 309 20.13 -8.80 3.47
C GLY A 309 18.71 -9.03 3.99
N ILE A 310 18.10 -10.20 3.74
CA ILE A 310 16.87 -10.58 4.45
C ILE A 310 17.27 -10.98 5.88
N GLU A 311 16.92 -10.13 6.85
CA GLU A 311 17.26 -10.34 8.27
C GLU A 311 16.49 -11.52 8.89
N ASP A 312 15.25 -11.72 8.45
CA ASP A 312 14.38 -12.78 8.96
C ASP A 312 14.73 -14.14 8.32
N PRO A 313 15.17 -15.13 9.12
CA PRO A 313 15.58 -16.43 8.60
C PRO A 313 14.44 -17.20 7.95
N ASP A 314 13.20 -17.08 8.45
CA ASP A 314 12.03 -17.79 7.91
C ASP A 314 11.71 -17.26 6.51
N TYR A 315 11.71 -15.94 6.34
CA TYR A 315 11.51 -15.29 5.04
C TYR A 315 12.65 -15.57 4.07
N CYS A 316 13.89 -15.60 4.57
CA CYS A 316 15.05 -15.95 3.75
C CYS A 316 14.93 -17.39 3.23
N HIS A 317 14.57 -18.34 4.09
CA HIS A 317 14.38 -19.75 3.72
C HIS A 317 13.19 -19.93 2.77
N TRP A 318 12.04 -19.34 3.09
CA TRP A 318 10.87 -19.37 2.22
C TRP A 318 11.19 -18.83 0.83
N PHE A 319 11.84 -17.67 0.74
CA PHE A 319 12.14 -17.04 -0.54
C PHE A 319 13.11 -17.88 -1.38
N GLN A 320 14.09 -18.52 -0.73
CA GLN A 320 15.01 -19.45 -1.36
C GLN A 320 14.28 -20.71 -1.88
N ASP A 321 13.43 -21.33 -1.07
CA ASP A 321 12.65 -22.50 -1.49
C ASP A 321 11.68 -22.16 -2.63
N ALA A 322 11.08 -20.98 -2.58
CA ALA A 322 10.19 -20.46 -3.62
C ALA A 322 10.93 -20.23 -4.95
N LEU A 323 12.13 -19.64 -4.90
CA LEU A 323 13.02 -19.51 -6.06
C LEU A 323 13.40 -20.88 -6.66
N LYS A 324 13.74 -21.85 -5.80
CA LYS A 324 14.09 -23.20 -6.24
C LYS A 324 12.91 -23.92 -6.91
N LYS A 325 11.72 -23.78 -6.32
CA LYS A 325 10.49 -24.40 -6.86
C LYS A 325 10.11 -23.80 -8.21
N GLN A 326 10.28 -22.49 -8.37
CA GLN A 326 9.90 -21.79 -9.60
C GLN A 326 10.96 -21.91 -10.71
N PHE A 327 12.25 -22.05 -10.35
CA PHE A 327 13.37 -22.11 -11.30
C PHE A 327 14.35 -23.28 -11.01
N PRO A 328 13.88 -24.55 -11.03
CA PRO A 328 14.67 -25.70 -10.58
C PRO A 328 15.95 -25.95 -11.41
N GLU A 329 15.92 -25.62 -12.70
CA GLU A 329 17.04 -25.79 -13.63
C GLU A 329 18.16 -24.75 -13.45
N ARG A 330 17.84 -23.62 -12.81
CA ARG A 330 18.76 -22.49 -12.63
C ARG A 330 19.29 -22.47 -11.19
N VAL A 331 18.45 -22.88 -10.25
CA VAL A 331 18.65 -22.64 -8.82
C VAL A 331 19.02 -23.95 -8.12
N HIS A 332 20.30 -24.09 -7.75
CA HIS A 332 20.84 -25.31 -7.12
C HIS A 332 21.26 -25.09 -5.67
N HIS A 333 21.31 -26.16 -4.87
CA HIS A 333 21.91 -26.08 -3.54
C HIS A 333 23.42 -26.00 -3.64
N ALA A 334 24.03 -25.06 -2.92
CA ALA A 334 25.47 -25.01 -2.74
C ALA A 334 25.81 -24.96 -1.25
N ALA A 335 26.86 -25.68 -0.87
CA ALA A 335 27.39 -25.57 0.48
C ALA A 335 28.09 -24.21 0.63
N HIS A 336 27.63 -23.38 1.57
CA HIS A 336 28.33 -22.15 1.92
C HIS A 336 29.50 -22.46 2.89
N PRO A 337 30.66 -21.80 2.77
CA PRO A 337 31.81 -22.03 3.65
C PRO A 337 31.56 -21.71 5.14
N THR A 338 30.50 -20.98 5.48
CA THR A 338 30.14 -20.63 6.87
C THR A 338 29.05 -21.54 7.49
N GLY A 339 28.68 -22.64 6.84
CA GLY A 339 27.74 -23.63 7.39
C GLY A 339 26.25 -23.24 7.35
N LYS A 340 25.92 -22.03 6.89
CA LYS A 340 24.53 -21.65 6.58
C LYS A 340 24.14 -22.22 5.22
N ARG A 341 22.99 -22.91 5.12
CA ARG A 341 22.49 -23.43 3.84
C ARG A 341 22.00 -22.25 3.00
N TYR A 342 22.73 -21.93 1.93
CA TYR A 342 22.27 -21.01 0.90
C TYR A 342 22.12 -21.76 -0.41
N ILE A 343 21.21 -21.29 -1.22
CA ILE A 343 21.08 -21.72 -2.60
C ILE A 343 22.11 -20.97 -3.44
N SER A 344 22.85 -21.65 -4.33
CA SER A 344 23.66 -20.94 -5.31
C SER A 344 22.72 -20.25 -6.28
N VAL A 345 22.66 -18.92 -6.18
CA VAL A 345 21.97 -18.09 -7.14
C VAL A 345 22.83 -17.99 -8.39
N PRO A 346 22.39 -18.51 -9.54
CA PRO A 346 23.15 -18.43 -10.77
C PRO A 346 23.21 -16.97 -11.27
N ARG A 347 24.22 -16.65 -12.09
CA ARG A 347 24.46 -15.28 -12.57
C ARG A 347 23.35 -14.73 -13.47
N ASP A 348 22.58 -15.62 -14.08
CA ASP A 348 21.50 -15.29 -14.99
C ASP A 348 20.18 -14.97 -14.27
N LEU A 349 20.08 -15.18 -12.95
CA LEU A 349 18.89 -14.82 -12.18
C LEU A 349 18.69 -13.31 -12.15
N THR A 350 17.52 -12.85 -12.56
CA THR A 350 17.19 -11.43 -12.66
C THR A 350 16.29 -10.97 -11.53
N TRP A 351 16.23 -9.66 -11.29
CA TRP A 351 15.29 -9.08 -10.33
C TRP A 351 13.82 -9.33 -10.71
N GLU A 352 13.51 -9.53 -11.99
CA GLU A 352 12.14 -9.87 -12.41
C GLU A 352 11.76 -11.30 -12.01
N ASP A 353 12.73 -12.23 -11.98
CA ASP A 353 12.53 -13.58 -11.46
C ASP A 353 12.20 -13.51 -9.96
N ALA A 354 12.99 -12.74 -9.19
CA ALA A 354 12.75 -12.49 -7.77
C ALA A 354 11.37 -11.84 -7.50
N LYS A 355 10.97 -10.88 -8.33
CA LYS A 355 9.66 -10.23 -8.25
C LYS A 355 8.51 -11.18 -8.56
N THR A 356 8.70 -12.10 -9.51
CA THR A 356 7.72 -13.12 -9.86
C THR A 356 7.47 -14.03 -8.65
N VAL A 357 8.52 -14.44 -7.94
CA VAL A 357 8.39 -15.25 -6.72
C VAL A 357 7.58 -14.53 -5.64
N VAL A 358 7.92 -13.27 -5.30
CA VAL A 358 7.19 -12.51 -4.26
C VAL A 358 5.72 -12.29 -4.63
N ARG A 359 5.40 -12.20 -5.92
CA ARG A 359 4.03 -11.99 -6.39
C ARG A 359 3.21 -13.29 -6.39
N ASP A 360 3.81 -14.39 -6.83
CA ASP A 360 3.08 -15.61 -7.17
C ASP A 360 3.08 -16.65 -6.04
N VAL A 361 3.99 -16.53 -5.07
CA VAL A 361 4.07 -17.45 -3.93
C VAL A 361 3.46 -16.79 -2.69
N PRO A 362 2.47 -17.43 -2.03
CA PRO A 362 1.92 -16.90 -0.80
C PRO A 362 3.03 -16.79 0.26
N ILE A 363 3.07 -15.63 0.89
CA ILE A 363 4.04 -15.29 1.93
C ILE A 363 3.60 -16.00 3.23
N PRO A 364 4.53 -16.65 3.95
CA PRO A 364 4.23 -17.46 5.13
C PRO A 364 3.83 -16.64 6.35
#